data_AF-A0A7Z9XQ45-F1
#
_entry.id   AF-A0A7Z9XQ45-F1
#
_cell.length_a   1.000
_cell.length_b   1.000
_cell.length_c   1.000
_cell.angle_alpha   90.00
_cell.angle_beta   90.00
_cell.angle_gamma   90.00
#
_symmetry.space_group_name_H-M   'P 1'
#
loop_
_entity.id
_entity.type
_entity.pdbx_description
1 polymer ?
#
loop_
_entity_poly.entity_id
_entity_poly.type
_entity_poly.pdbx_seq_one_letter_code
_entity_poly.pdbx_strand_id
1 'polypeptide(L)'
;MTPVGTSLADTVEQELRLPDIDPDYCAYAAFDRASCRACVDACPPNAWVLSDESLGLDTEACNGCGLCVQACPTGALHIEFPWVIRHFSGKALALFACEHTGIPAGNDLIPCIHALGIRQLVVMHTAGVTNLLIAQGDCDNCPVACDSSQRLTRLIEELNQILVQRHQAPIKILAYSNTVWQKIYRQEEIISQGTLLKRRAFMGGAASTGNTQQQMVVLDPLNRNECRTVPPGALLPDPASEANCLWPWAPQLDPDNCIGCDACIKLCPTDALQSHDTEEGSSYLVQAKYCTGCNICADVCMEDAIRPLAWSPITHHSVSLIEKQCTNCGNPYHVPDGSSLADANKCPVCNRPAHQSLSA
;
A
#
# COMPACT_ATOMS: atom_id res chain seq x y z
N MET A 1 26.13 30.13 22.63
CA MET A 1 26.38 28.90 21.85
C MET A 1 25.83 29.17 20.47
N THR A 2 26.70 29.49 19.52
CA THR A 2 26.35 29.66 18.11
C THR A 2 25.88 28.33 17.53
N PRO A 3 24.81 28.30 16.71
CA PRO A 3 24.41 27.07 16.03
C PRO A 3 25.54 26.67 15.08
N VAL A 4 25.99 25.42 15.18
CA VAL A 4 26.90 24.83 14.20
C VAL A 4 26.14 24.83 12.88
N GLY A 5 26.57 25.66 11.92
CA GLY A 5 25.94 25.71 10.60
C GLY A 5 26.04 24.34 9.94
N THR A 6 24.89 23.75 9.63
CA THR A 6 24.76 22.57 8.78
C THR A 6 25.44 22.87 7.44
N SER A 7 26.28 21.95 6.95
CA SER A 7 26.93 22.16 5.67
C SER A 7 25.90 22.08 4.54
N LEU A 8 26.22 22.66 3.37
CA LEU A 8 25.36 22.59 2.19
C LEU A 8 25.08 21.13 1.77
N ALA A 9 26.03 20.22 2.01
CA ALA A 9 25.87 18.79 1.77
C ALA A 9 24.90 18.13 2.77
N ASP A 10 25.00 18.48 4.06
CA ASP A 10 24.08 17.98 5.10
C ASP A 10 22.64 18.45 4.84
N THR A 11 22.49 19.68 4.34
CA THR A 11 21.17 20.26 4.00
C THR A 11 20.54 19.54 2.80
N VAL A 12 21.32 19.25 1.76
CA VAL A 12 20.86 18.50 0.58
C VAL A 12 20.53 17.05 0.93
N GLU A 13 21.34 16.38 1.75
CA GLU A 13 21.05 15.02 2.24
C GLU A 13 19.79 14.95 3.11
N GLN A 14 19.48 16.02 3.85
CA GLN A 14 18.29 16.11 4.69
C GLN A 14 17.01 16.42 3.89
N GLU A 15 17.08 17.27 2.85
CA GLU A 15 15.97 17.52 1.92
C GLU A 15 15.60 16.26 1.10
N LEU A 16 16.59 15.45 0.70
CA LEU A 16 16.37 14.18 -0.01
C LEU A 16 15.62 13.11 0.80
N ARG A 17 15.47 13.30 2.11
CA ARG A 17 14.80 12.35 3.03
C ARG A 17 13.37 12.76 3.36
N LEU A 18 12.92 13.92 2.88
CA LEU A 18 11.56 14.36 3.10
C LEU A 18 10.59 13.61 2.16
N PRO A 19 9.39 13.25 2.63
CA PRO A 19 8.40 12.66 1.75
C PRO A 19 7.94 13.69 0.70
N ASP A 20 7.99 13.30 -0.56
CA ASP A 20 7.39 14.02 -1.67
C ASP A 20 5.87 13.75 -1.69
N ILE A 21 5.09 14.77 -2.07
CA ILE A 21 3.63 14.70 -2.16
C ILE A 21 3.22 14.94 -3.60
N ASP A 22 2.52 13.98 -4.18
CA ASP A 22 1.78 14.17 -5.41
C ASP A 22 0.32 14.59 -5.06
N PRO A 23 -0.02 15.88 -5.17
CA PRO A 23 -1.31 16.40 -4.70
C PRO A 23 -2.48 15.83 -5.50
N ASP A 24 -2.28 15.46 -6.77
CA ASP A 24 -3.33 14.94 -7.65
C ASP A 24 -3.85 13.58 -7.19
N TYR A 25 -3.03 12.83 -6.45
CA TYR A 25 -3.39 11.54 -5.89
C TYR A 25 -3.77 11.60 -4.41
N CYS A 26 -3.72 12.77 -3.77
CA CYS A 26 -4.20 12.92 -2.39
C CYS A 26 -5.72 12.69 -2.34
N ALA A 27 -6.23 12.07 -1.28
CA ALA A 27 -7.67 11.82 -1.14
C ALA A 27 -8.51 13.11 -1.25
N TYR A 28 -7.97 14.24 -0.78
CA TYR A 28 -8.59 15.55 -0.86
C TYR A 28 -8.74 16.10 -2.29
N ALA A 29 -7.91 15.66 -3.25
CA ALA A 29 -8.06 16.03 -4.66
C ALA A 29 -9.28 15.37 -5.31
N ALA A 30 -9.60 14.14 -4.90
CA ALA A 30 -10.78 13.42 -5.37
C ALA A 30 -12.06 13.84 -4.61
N PHE A 31 -11.95 14.14 -3.31
CA PHE A 31 -13.08 14.60 -2.50
C PHE A 31 -12.59 15.54 -1.40
N ASP A 32 -12.97 16.82 -1.50
CA ASP A 32 -12.57 17.90 -0.60
C ASP A 32 -12.95 17.65 0.87
N ARG A 33 -14.00 16.87 1.12
CA ARG A 33 -14.46 16.45 2.46
C ARG A 33 -14.03 15.05 2.86
N ALA A 34 -12.99 14.50 2.22
CA ALA A 34 -12.43 13.22 2.62
C ALA A 34 -12.05 13.22 4.11
N SER A 35 -12.32 12.10 4.79
CA SER A 35 -12.01 11.91 6.21
C SER A 35 -10.57 11.42 6.46
N CYS A 36 -9.77 11.29 5.39
CA CYS A 36 -8.45 10.68 5.43
C CYS A 36 -7.46 11.46 6.30
N ARG A 37 -6.95 10.80 7.36
CA ARG A 37 -5.88 11.31 8.23
C ARG A 37 -4.66 10.39 8.29
N ALA A 38 -4.56 9.43 7.38
CA ALA A 38 -3.61 8.32 7.47
C ALA A 38 -2.14 8.76 7.62
N CYS A 39 -1.70 9.79 6.90
CA CYS A 39 -0.33 10.30 7.03
C CYS A 39 -0.11 11.04 8.35
N VAL A 40 -1.10 11.82 8.81
CA VAL A 40 -1.09 12.55 10.08
C VAL A 40 -1.00 11.57 11.24
N ASP A 41 -1.91 10.59 11.27
CA ASP A 41 -2.01 9.61 12.34
C ASP A 41 -0.80 8.68 12.39
N ALA A 42 -0.13 8.46 11.25
CA ALA A 42 1.07 7.63 11.16
C ALA A 42 2.38 8.37 11.45
N CYS A 43 2.36 9.68 11.73
CA CYS A 43 3.55 10.52 11.86
C CYS A 43 3.92 10.77 13.32
N PRO A 44 4.93 10.08 13.87
CA PRO A 44 5.32 10.26 15.26
C PRO A 44 5.76 11.68 15.65
N PRO A 45 6.50 12.44 14.81
CA PRO A 45 6.86 13.81 15.17
C PRO A 45 5.69 14.80 14.99
N ASN A 46 4.52 14.36 14.52
CA ASN A 46 3.38 15.23 14.19
C ASN A 46 3.73 16.34 13.19
N ALA A 47 4.56 16.03 12.20
CA ALA A 47 5.03 16.98 11.19
C ALA A 47 3.97 17.35 10.13
N TRP A 48 2.88 16.57 10.01
CA TRP A 48 1.81 16.89 9.06
C TRP A 48 0.85 17.93 9.63
N VAL A 49 0.62 18.99 8.86
CA VAL A 49 -0.34 20.05 9.16
C VAL A 49 -1.55 19.88 8.25
N LEU A 50 -2.66 19.42 8.81
CA LEU A 50 -3.92 19.26 8.09
C LEU A 50 -4.81 20.48 8.35
N SER A 51 -5.24 21.13 7.27
CA SER A 51 -6.24 22.21 7.26
C SER A 51 -7.51 21.76 6.53
N ASP A 52 -8.55 22.60 6.52
CA ASP A 52 -9.82 22.28 5.86
C ASP A 52 -9.69 22.09 4.33
N GLU A 53 -8.64 22.63 3.70
CA GLU A 53 -8.47 22.63 2.24
C GLU A 53 -7.13 22.05 1.77
N SER A 54 -6.16 21.80 2.67
CA SER A 54 -4.81 21.39 2.26
C SER A 54 -4.06 20.60 3.33
N LEU A 55 -3.10 19.80 2.84
CA LEU A 55 -2.12 19.06 3.64
C LEU A 55 -0.74 19.71 3.45
N GLY A 56 -0.13 20.16 4.54
CA GLY A 56 1.24 20.70 4.57
C GLY A 56 2.18 19.85 5.40
N LEU A 57 3.49 19.97 5.14
CA LEU A 57 4.55 19.32 5.91
C LEU A 57 5.41 20.37 6.62
N ASP A 58 5.53 20.26 7.94
CA ASP A 58 6.58 20.93 8.71
C ASP A 58 7.90 20.18 8.49
N THR A 59 8.74 20.73 7.62
CA THR A 59 10.02 20.12 7.23
C THR A 59 11.04 20.11 8.36
N GLU A 60 10.91 20.99 9.35
CA GLU A 60 11.81 21.05 10.52
C GLU A 60 11.43 19.99 11.56
N ALA A 61 10.13 19.69 11.69
CA ALA A 61 9.66 18.61 12.57
C ALA A 61 9.83 17.22 11.93
N CYS A 62 9.81 17.12 10.59
CA CYS A 62 9.92 15.86 9.89
C CYS A 62 11.32 15.22 10.06
N ASN A 63 11.36 13.97 10.50
CA ASN A 63 12.60 13.19 10.63
C ASN A 63 12.86 12.24 9.45
N GLY A 64 12.05 12.30 8.38
CA GLY A 64 12.20 11.43 7.21
C GLY A 64 11.93 9.94 7.46
N CYS A 65 11.26 9.56 8.55
CA CYS A 65 11.04 8.14 8.88
C CYS A 65 10.23 7.36 7.83
N GLY A 66 9.44 8.04 6.99
CA GLY A 66 8.68 7.44 5.89
C GLY A 66 7.44 6.63 6.28
N LEU A 67 7.04 6.60 7.55
CA LEU A 67 5.83 5.88 8.00
C LEU A 67 4.55 6.37 7.30
N CYS A 68 4.50 7.65 6.93
CA CYS A 68 3.40 8.25 6.19
C CYS A 68 3.26 7.69 4.76
N VAL A 69 4.36 7.32 4.11
CA VAL A 69 4.38 6.74 2.75
C VAL A 69 3.71 5.38 2.74
N GLN A 70 3.99 4.56 3.76
CA GLN A 70 3.31 3.27 3.94
C GLN A 70 1.83 3.45 4.33
N ALA A 71 1.50 4.47 5.12
CA ALA A 71 0.13 4.70 5.58
C ALA A 71 -0.76 5.29 4.50
N CYS A 72 -0.20 6.01 3.51
CA CYS A 72 -0.96 6.65 2.44
C CYS A 72 -1.67 5.60 1.56
N PRO A 73 -3.00 5.52 1.59
CA PRO A 73 -3.73 4.49 0.84
C PRO A 73 -3.68 4.76 -0.67
N THR A 74 -3.86 6.01 -1.09
CA THR A 74 -3.88 6.42 -2.50
C THR A 74 -2.50 6.39 -3.16
N GLY A 75 -1.44 6.33 -2.36
CA GLY A 75 -0.08 6.38 -2.85
C GLY A 75 0.38 7.77 -3.27
N ALA A 76 -0.20 8.84 -2.70
CA ALA A 76 0.21 10.22 -2.94
C ALA A 76 1.57 10.60 -2.33
N LEU A 77 2.06 9.83 -1.35
CA LEU A 77 3.31 10.13 -0.64
C LEU A 77 4.42 9.19 -1.09
N HIS A 78 5.62 9.73 -1.31
CA HIS A 78 6.79 8.98 -1.77
C HIS A 78 8.04 9.33 -1.00
N ILE A 79 8.92 8.34 -0.85
CA ILE A 79 10.26 8.52 -0.31
C ILE A 79 11.17 7.49 -0.98
N GLU A 80 12.38 7.89 -1.29
CA GLU A 80 13.34 6.99 -1.91
C GLU A 80 14.04 6.13 -0.86
N PHE A 81 13.80 4.82 -0.91
CA PHE A 81 14.53 3.84 -0.12
C PHE A 81 15.43 2.99 -1.02
N PRO A 82 16.73 2.92 -0.76
CA PRO A 82 17.62 2.02 -1.47
C PRO A 82 17.35 0.58 -1.04
N TRP A 83 17.26 -0.35 -1.99
CA TRP A 83 17.16 -1.77 -1.69
C TRP A 83 18.48 -2.46 -1.99
N VAL A 84 18.96 -3.22 -1.02
CA VAL A 84 20.18 -4.02 -1.19
C VAL A 84 19.77 -5.46 -1.42
N ILE A 85 19.94 -5.94 -2.66
CA ILE A 85 19.68 -7.33 -3.01
C ILE A 85 21.01 -8.10 -3.10
N ARG A 86 21.03 -9.28 -2.50
CA ARG A 86 22.12 -10.27 -2.61
C ARG A 86 21.56 -11.58 -3.11
N HIS A 87 22.42 -12.36 -3.77
CA HIS A 87 22.08 -13.70 -4.21
C HIS A 87 22.87 -14.73 -3.42
N PHE A 88 22.16 -15.71 -2.88
CA PHE A 88 22.71 -16.73 -2.00
C PHE A 88 22.23 -18.11 -2.39
N SER A 89 23.15 -18.99 -2.82
CA SER A 89 22.81 -20.34 -3.29
C SER A 89 21.64 -20.35 -4.29
N GLY A 90 21.61 -19.37 -5.21
CA GLY A 90 20.56 -19.20 -6.21
C GLY A 90 19.26 -18.54 -5.73
N LYS A 91 19.20 -18.04 -4.48
CA LYS A 91 18.04 -17.32 -3.94
C LYS A 91 18.35 -15.84 -3.74
N ALA A 92 17.42 -14.96 -4.12
CA ALA A 92 17.53 -13.55 -3.80
C ALA A 92 17.18 -13.29 -2.32
N LEU A 93 17.97 -12.43 -1.69
CA LEU A 93 17.88 -11.99 -0.31
C LEU A 93 17.88 -10.46 -0.30
N ALA A 94 16.81 -9.84 0.19
CA ALA A 94 16.78 -8.40 0.44
C ALA A 94 17.32 -8.11 1.85
N LEU A 95 18.21 -7.14 1.93
CA LEU A 95 18.82 -6.67 3.17
C LEU A 95 18.27 -5.29 3.49
N PHE A 96 17.73 -5.15 4.70
CA PHE A 96 17.27 -3.86 5.22
C PHE A 96 17.82 -3.62 6.62
N ALA A 97 18.32 -2.43 6.87
CA ALA A 97 18.82 -2.02 8.17
C ALA A 97 18.28 -0.63 8.51
N CYS A 98 17.67 -0.46 9.68
CA CYS A 98 17.30 0.90 10.10
C CYS A 98 18.50 1.67 10.66
N GLU A 99 18.44 3.00 10.61
CA GLU A 99 19.50 3.89 11.11
C GLU A 99 19.74 3.76 12.63
N HIS A 100 18.74 3.25 13.38
CA HIS A 100 18.84 3.05 14.83
C HIS A 100 19.44 1.69 15.24
N THR A 101 20.02 0.95 14.32
CA THR A 101 20.69 -0.34 14.59
C THR A 101 22.04 -0.21 15.29
N GLY A 102 22.66 0.97 15.23
CA GLY A 102 24.06 1.19 15.64
C GLY A 102 25.10 0.63 14.64
N ILE A 103 24.65 0.20 13.45
CA ILE A 103 25.54 -0.14 12.33
C ILE A 103 26.11 1.18 11.77
N PRO A 104 27.41 1.25 11.40
CA PRO A 104 27.98 2.47 10.83
C PRO A 104 27.16 2.96 9.63
N ALA A 105 26.88 4.26 9.61
CA ALA A 105 26.07 4.90 8.58
C ALA A 105 26.66 4.68 7.18
N GLY A 106 25.78 4.40 6.23
CA GLY A 106 26.05 4.23 4.80
C GLY A 106 24.77 4.43 4.00
N ASN A 107 24.86 4.51 2.68
CA ASN A 107 23.72 4.72 1.77
C ASN A 107 22.73 3.54 1.69
N ASP A 108 22.92 2.53 2.54
CA ASP A 108 22.18 1.27 2.63
C ASP A 108 21.28 1.17 3.86
N LEU A 109 21.34 2.18 4.74
CA LEU A 109 20.42 2.30 5.87
C LEU A 109 19.16 3.03 5.44
N ILE A 110 18.02 2.57 5.94
CA ILE A 110 16.73 3.26 5.81
C ILE A 110 16.37 3.94 7.14
N PRO A 111 15.72 5.11 7.13
CA PRO A 111 15.33 5.81 8.35
C PRO A 111 14.52 4.93 9.33
N CYS A 112 13.56 4.17 8.81
CA CYS A 112 12.75 3.25 9.61
C CYS A 112 12.44 1.96 8.85
N ILE A 113 12.66 0.81 9.49
CA ILE A 113 12.30 -0.49 8.90
C ILE A 113 10.79 -0.65 8.71
N HIS A 114 10.00 0.00 9.57
CA HIS A 114 8.54 -0.04 9.53
C HIS A 114 7.93 0.91 8.51
N ALA A 115 8.73 1.55 7.65
CA ALA A 115 8.28 2.26 6.47
C ALA A 115 8.16 1.36 5.23
N LEU A 116 8.60 0.10 5.32
CA LEU A 116 8.40 -0.90 4.28
C LEU A 116 6.92 -1.30 4.19
N GLY A 117 6.24 -0.76 3.19
CA GLY A 117 4.82 -0.99 2.94
C GLY A 117 4.52 -2.23 2.11
N ILE A 118 3.23 -2.53 1.99
CA ILE A 118 2.72 -3.68 1.24
C ILE A 118 3.17 -3.65 -0.23
N ARG A 119 3.17 -2.47 -0.87
CA ARG A 119 3.53 -2.32 -2.29
C ARG A 119 4.99 -2.73 -2.52
N GLN A 120 5.92 -2.26 -1.68
CA GLN A 120 7.34 -2.65 -1.75
C GLN A 120 7.51 -4.16 -1.59
N LEU A 121 6.83 -4.75 -0.59
CA LEU A 121 6.90 -6.19 -0.33
C LEU A 121 6.39 -7.02 -1.51
N VAL A 122 5.29 -6.62 -2.15
CA VAL A 122 4.72 -7.31 -3.31
C VAL A 122 5.59 -7.13 -4.56
N VAL A 123 6.16 -5.95 -4.79
CA VAL A 123 7.11 -5.72 -5.90
C VAL A 123 8.37 -6.58 -5.73
N MET A 124 8.94 -6.63 -4.52
CA MET A 124 10.07 -7.52 -4.24
C MET A 124 9.71 -9.00 -4.45
N HIS A 125 8.53 -9.41 -3.98
CA HIS A 125 8.05 -10.78 -4.13
C HIS A 125 7.89 -11.18 -5.59
N THR A 126 7.24 -10.35 -6.40
CA THR A 126 7.05 -10.59 -7.85
C THR A 126 8.37 -10.58 -8.62
N ALA A 127 9.39 -9.89 -8.12
CA ALA A 127 10.77 -9.98 -8.60
C ALA A 127 11.53 -11.23 -8.13
N GLY A 128 10.90 -12.16 -7.41
CA GLY A 128 11.48 -13.41 -6.92
C GLY A 128 12.20 -13.28 -5.57
N VAL A 129 12.12 -12.13 -4.90
CA VAL A 129 12.74 -11.88 -3.60
C VAL A 129 11.76 -12.21 -2.48
N THR A 130 11.94 -13.38 -1.88
CA THR A 130 11.04 -13.91 -0.82
C THR A 130 11.69 -13.98 0.55
N ASN A 131 12.98 -13.64 0.65
CA ASN A 131 13.73 -13.73 1.90
C ASN A 131 14.24 -12.34 2.27
N LEU A 132 13.95 -11.92 3.50
CA LEU A 132 14.38 -10.66 4.07
C LEU A 132 15.35 -10.93 5.20
N LEU A 133 16.43 -10.16 5.26
CA LEU A 133 17.32 -10.08 6.41
C LEU A 133 17.25 -8.68 6.98
N ILE A 134 16.85 -8.58 8.25
CA ILE A 134 16.55 -7.31 8.88
C ILE A 134 17.55 -7.06 10.02
N ALA A 135 18.13 -5.87 10.00
CA ALA A 135 18.76 -5.28 11.18
C ALA A 135 17.84 -4.17 11.70
N GLN A 136 17.49 -4.24 12.98
CA GLN A 136 16.68 -3.20 13.62
C GLN A 136 17.28 -2.80 14.98
N GLY A 137 17.02 -1.55 15.38
CA GLY A 137 17.27 -1.08 16.73
C GLY A 137 16.23 -1.58 17.73
N ASP A 138 16.28 -1.03 18.95
CA ASP A 138 15.22 -1.22 19.93
C ASP A 138 13.99 -0.41 19.52
N CYS A 139 13.01 -1.09 18.94
CA CYS A 139 11.81 -0.44 18.44
C CYS A 139 10.84 -0.02 19.56
N ASP A 140 10.93 -0.64 20.74
CA ASP A 140 10.08 -0.31 21.89
C ASP A 140 10.55 0.99 22.56
N ASN A 141 11.83 1.34 22.41
CA ASN A 141 12.45 2.59 22.89
C ASN A 141 13.02 3.44 21.74
N CYS A 142 12.43 3.36 20.55
CA CYS A 142 12.97 3.99 19.36
C CYS A 142 12.83 5.52 19.40
N PRO A 143 13.86 6.31 19.04
CA PRO A 143 13.76 7.77 18.93
C PRO A 143 12.74 8.25 17.90
N VAL A 144 12.47 7.43 16.87
CA VAL A 144 11.40 7.71 15.89
C VAL A 144 10.02 7.56 16.51
N ALA A 145 9.87 6.88 17.65
CA ALA A 145 8.59 6.56 18.28
C ALA A 145 7.60 5.92 17.30
N CYS A 146 8.08 4.99 16.46
CA CYS A 146 7.21 4.22 15.59
C CYS A 146 6.31 3.34 16.46
N ASP A 147 5.01 3.63 16.45
CA ASP A 147 3.96 3.14 17.38
C ASP A 147 3.77 1.60 17.46
N SER A 148 4.64 0.80 16.84
CA SER A 148 4.70 -0.65 17.09
C SER A 148 5.98 -1.29 16.51
N SER A 149 6.77 -1.93 17.37
CA SER A 149 7.90 -2.81 17.00
C SER A 149 7.52 -3.97 16.09
N GLN A 150 6.23 -4.32 16.00
CA GLN A 150 5.72 -5.49 15.29
C GLN A 150 4.99 -5.15 13.96
N ARG A 151 4.94 -3.88 13.54
CA ARG A 151 4.16 -3.45 12.37
C ARG A 151 4.51 -4.23 11.10
N LEU A 152 5.80 -4.40 10.81
CA LEU A 152 6.28 -5.08 9.60
C LEU A 152 6.01 -6.59 9.66
N THR A 153 6.23 -7.20 10.82
CA THR A 153 5.92 -8.63 11.03
C THR A 153 4.45 -8.91 10.76
N ARG A 154 3.54 -8.13 11.36
CA ARG A 154 2.08 -8.27 11.15
C ARG A 154 1.71 -8.07 9.69
N LEU A 155 2.28 -7.05 9.03
CA LEU A 155 2.05 -6.81 7.62
C LEU A 155 2.45 -8.01 6.73
N ILE A 156 3.62 -8.61 7.01
CA ILE A 156 4.09 -9.80 6.29
C ILE A 156 3.22 -11.02 6.58
N GLU A 157 2.73 -11.18 7.82
CA GLU A 157 1.81 -12.25 8.18
C GLU A 157 0.50 -12.16 7.39
N GLU A 158 -0.13 -10.99 7.35
CA GLU A 158 -1.37 -10.77 6.56
C GLU A 158 -1.13 -10.96 5.06
N LEU A 159 -0.05 -10.39 4.52
CA LEU A 159 0.31 -10.56 3.11
C LEU A 159 0.59 -12.03 2.77
N ASN A 160 1.21 -12.79 3.67
CA ASN A 160 1.47 -14.21 3.46
C ASN A 160 0.18 -15.04 3.37
N GLN A 161 -0.89 -14.66 4.06
CA GLN A 161 -2.19 -15.31 3.89
C GLN A 161 -2.70 -15.17 2.45
N ILE A 162 -2.62 -13.95 1.90
CA ILE A 162 -2.97 -13.62 0.50
C ILE A 162 -2.10 -14.40 -0.50
N LEU A 163 -0.78 -14.43 -0.28
CA LEU A 163 0.18 -15.11 -1.15
C LEU A 163 -0.03 -16.63 -1.15
N VAL A 164 -0.24 -17.24 0.01
CA VAL A 164 -0.46 -18.69 0.14
C VAL A 164 -1.75 -19.12 -0.57
N GLN A 165 -2.83 -18.33 -0.47
CA GLN A 165 -4.06 -18.58 -1.24
C GLN A 165 -3.84 -18.57 -2.76
N ARG A 166 -2.83 -17.82 -3.24
CA ARG A 166 -2.42 -17.74 -4.64
C ARG A 166 -1.35 -18.77 -5.04
N HIS A 167 -1.11 -19.77 -4.19
CA HIS A 167 -0.06 -20.78 -4.35
C HIS A 167 1.35 -20.20 -4.50
N GLN A 168 1.58 -19.01 -3.92
CA GLN A 168 2.88 -18.35 -3.95
C GLN A 168 3.71 -18.70 -2.71
N ALA A 169 5.03 -18.63 -2.86
CA ALA A 169 5.93 -18.78 -1.73
C ALA A 169 5.75 -17.59 -0.76
N PRO A 170 5.68 -17.83 0.56
CA PRO A 170 5.56 -16.76 1.54
C PRO A 170 6.88 -15.97 1.66
N ILE A 171 6.75 -14.69 2.00
CA ILE A 171 7.87 -13.83 2.40
C ILE A 171 8.33 -14.23 3.80
N LYS A 172 9.64 -14.37 3.99
CA LYS A 172 10.24 -14.80 5.25
C LYS A 172 11.26 -13.80 5.75
N ILE A 173 11.16 -13.44 7.01
CA ILE A 173 12.26 -12.78 7.73
C ILE A 173 13.17 -13.87 8.27
N LEU A 174 14.38 -13.98 7.70
CA LEU A 174 15.32 -15.03 8.06
C LEU A 174 15.94 -14.80 9.44
N ALA A 175 16.20 -13.54 9.78
CA ALA A 175 16.68 -13.15 11.10
C ALA A 175 16.47 -11.65 11.34
N TYR A 176 16.30 -11.31 12.62
CA TYR A 176 16.55 -9.98 13.17
C TYR A 176 17.94 -10.00 13.81
N SER A 177 18.97 -9.59 13.08
CA SER A 177 20.35 -9.66 13.59
C SER A 177 21.28 -8.67 12.92
N ASN A 178 21.71 -7.66 13.68
CA ASN A 178 22.67 -6.66 13.21
C ASN A 178 24.02 -7.32 12.85
N THR A 179 24.45 -8.34 13.61
CA THR A 179 25.70 -9.06 13.37
C THR A 179 25.66 -9.90 12.09
N VAL A 180 24.58 -10.66 11.85
CA VAL A 180 24.43 -11.49 10.63
C VAL A 180 24.28 -10.58 9.42
N TRP A 181 23.50 -9.51 9.57
CA TRP A 181 23.30 -8.49 8.55
C TRP A 181 24.63 -7.87 8.12
N GLN A 182 25.44 -7.37 9.06
CA GLN A 182 26.76 -6.77 8.76
C GLN A 182 27.70 -7.75 8.07
N LYS A 183 27.70 -9.03 8.48
CA LYS A 183 28.52 -10.07 7.86
C LYS A 183 28.13 -10.29 6.40
N ILE A 184 26.84 -10.46 6.13
CA ILE A 184 26.35 -10.70 4.75
C ILE A 184 26.50 -9.44 3.88
N TYR A 185 26.28 -8.25 4.45
CA TYR A 185 26.43 -7.00 3.73
C TYR A 185 27.88 -6.74 3.28
N ARG A 186 28.87 -6.97 4.18
CA ARG A 186 30.31 -6.75 3.93
C ARG A 186 31.01 -7.86 3.16
N GLN A 187 30.42 -9.06 3.08
CA GLN A 187 30.98 -10.14 2.29
C GLN A 187 30.84 -9.82 0.80
N GLU A 188 31.92 -9.33 0.17
CA GLU A 188 32.05 -9.30 -1.29
C GLU A 188 32.19 -10.71 -1.90
N GLU A 189 32.48 -11.73 -1.07
CA GLU A 189 32.67 -13.12 -1.50
C GLU A 189 32.41 -14.12 -0.35
N ILE A 190 31.88 -15.29 -0.71
CA ILE A 190 31.80 -16.57 0.04
C ILE A 190 30.59 -16.76 0.98
N ILE A 191 29.62 -17.55 0.51
CA ILE A 191 29.28 -18.79 1.23
C ILE A 191 29.09 -19.93 0.22
N SER A 192 30.19 -20.63 -0.04
CA SER A 192 30.19 -22.02 -0.48
C SER A 192 30.38 -22.93 0.72
N GLN A 193 29.62 -22.77 1.81
CA GLN A 193 29.57 -23.78 2.88
C GLN A 193 28.16 -23.94 3.43
N GLY A 194 27.32 -24.61 2.64
CA GLY A 194 26.45 -25.62 3.22
C GLY A 194 27.32 -26.75 3.77
N THR A 195 27.00 -27.19 4.98
CA THR A 195 27.13 -28.56 5.47
C THR A 195 28.02 -29.51 4.64
N LEU A 196 29.21 -29.80 5.18
CA LEU A 196 29.99 -31.03 5.04
C LEU A 196 29.77 -31.85 3.74
N LEU A 197 30.62 -31.67 2.74
CA LEU A 197 31.04 -32.78 1.87
C LEU A 197 32.49 -32.57 1.40
N LYS A 198 33.23 -33.69 1.38
CA LYS A 198 34.68 -33.80 1.58
C LYS A 198 35.52 -33.35 0.37
N ARG A 199 36.70 -32.80 0.70
CA ARG A 199 37.89 -32.65 -0.15
C ARG A 199 38.16 -33.88 -1.02
N ARG A 200 38.07 -33.72 -2.36
CA ARG A 200 39.06 -34.16 -3.37
C ARG A 200 38.51 -33.91 -4.79
N ALA A 201 38.96 -32.83 -5.41
CA ALA A 201 39.14 -32.69 -6.86
C ALA A 201 39.82 -31.34 -7.15
N PHE A 202 41.11 -31.26 -6.81
CA PHE A 202 41.99 -30.18 -7.26
C PHE A 202 43.05 -30.84 -8.15
N MET A 203 42.89 -30.73 -9.47
CA MET A 203 43.95 -30.62 -10.48
C MET A 203 43.34 -30.68 -11.88
N GLY A 204 43.43 -29.58 -12.62
CA GLY A 204 43.20 -29.56 -14.06
C GLY A 204 42.69 -28.23 -14.60
N GLY A 205 43.62 -27.32 -14.93
CA GLY A 205 43.48 -26.39 -16.06
C GLY A 205 42.59 -25.16 -15.87
N ALA A 206 43.21 -23.98 -15.95
CA ALA A 206 42.55 -22.69 -15.98
C ALA A 206 41.64 -22.52 -17.21
N ALA A 207 40.41 -22.01 -16.97
CA ALA A 207 39.63 -21.24 -17.92
C ALA A 207 38.73 -20.24 -17.15
N SER A 208 39.09 -18.96 -17.23
CA SER A 208 38.29 -17.75 -16.93
C SER A 208 37.31 -17.80 -15.75
N THR A 209 37.81 -17.37 -14.59
CA THR A 209 37.09 -16.79 -13.47
C THR A 209 36.19 -15.63 -13.92
N GLY A 210 34.88 -15.86 -13.95
CA GLY A 210 33.86 -14.85 -14.09
C GLY A 210 32.69 -15.21 -13.20
N ASN A 211 32.82 -14.96 -11.90
CA ASN A 211 31.73 -15.16 -10.94
C ASN A 211 31.73 -14.01 -9.93
N THR A 212 31.70 -12.78 -10.44
CA THR A 212 31.39 -11.59 -9.64
C THR A 212 29.92 -11.71 -9.23
N GLN A 213 29.63 -12.28 -8.07
CA GLN A 213 28.29 -12.28 -7.49
C GLN A 213 27.95 -10.84 -7.09
N GLN A 214 27.39 -10.10 -8.05
CA GLN A 214 27.18 -8.66 -7.97
C GLN A 214 26.22 -8.27 -6.82
N GLN A 215 26.72 -7.44 -5.91
CA GLN A 215 25.90 -6.57 -5.07
C GLN A 215 25.08 -5.67 -6.00
N MET A 216 23.75 -5.81 -5.98
CA MET A 216 22.85 -4.92 -6.69
C MET A 216 22.18 -3.98 -5.70
N VAL A 217 22.48 -2.70 -5.82
CA VAL A 217 21.64 -1.64 -5.24
C VAL A 217 20.56 -1.36 -6.27
N VAL A 218 19.32 -1.61 -5.90
CA VAL A 218 18.15 -1.42 -6.76
C VAL A 218 17.41 -0.19 -6.26
N LEU A 219 17.18 0.77 -7.16
CA LEU A 219 16.27 1.88 -6.87
C LEU A 219 14.85 1.31 -6.77
N ASP A 220 14.09 1.72 -5.74
CA ASP A 220 12.70 1.30 -5.55
C ASP A 220 11.87 1.64 -6.81
N PRO A 221 11.39 0.64 -7.57
CA PRO A 221 10.61 0.86 -8.78
C PRO A 221 9.34 1.68 -8.54
N LEU A 222 8.79 1.70 -7.32
CA LEU A 222 7.59 2.44 -6.97
C LEU A 222 7.80 3.96 -6.92
N ASN A 223 9.04 4.44 -6.97
CA ASN A 223 9.32 5.88 -7.10
C ASN A 223 9.20 6.40 -8.53
N ARG A 224 9.07 5.52 -9.54
CA ARG A 224 8.73 5.92 -10.92
C ARG A 224 7.28 6.37 -10.98
N ASN A 225 7.01 7.51 -11.62
CA ASN A 225 5.67 8.10 -11.70
C ASN A 225 4.58 7.11 -12.14
N GLU A 226 4.88 6.27 -13.13
CA GLU A 226 3.97 5.23 -13.64
C GLU A 226 3.59 4.15 -12.59
N CYS A 227 4.39 3.99 -11.55
CA CYS A 227 4.24 2.95 -10.52
C CYS A 227 3.76 3.50 -9.16
N ARG A 228 3.82 4.83 -8.97
CA ARG A 228 3.55 5.52 -7.70
C ARG A 228 2.16 5.20 -7.12
N THR A 229 1.18 5.03 -7.99
CA THR A 229 -0.24 4.94 -7.62
C THR A 229 -0.86 3.58 -7.90
N VAL A 230 -0.06 2.61 -8.33
CA VAL A 230 -0.55 1.26 -8.62
C VAL A 230 -1.10 0.64 -7.33
N PRO A 231 -2.39 0.24 -7.31
CA PRO A 231 -2.99 -0.37 -6.13
C PRO A 231 -2.25 -1.65 -5.73
N PRO A 232 -2.13 -1.96 -4.43
CA PRO A 232 -1.42 -3.15 -3.98
C PRO A 232 -2.03 -4.45 -4.51
N GLY A 233 -3.36 -4.48 -4.72
CA GLY A 233 -4.04 -5.62 -5.33
C GLY A 233 -3.61 -5.90 -6.77
N ALA A 234 -3.30 -4.86 -7.54
CA ALA A 234 -2.87 -4.97 -8.93
C ALA A 234 -1.41 -5.45 -9.08
N LEU A 235 -0.61 -5.30 -8.03
CA LEU A 235 0.77 -5.82 -7.97
C LEU A 235 0.81 -7.30 -7.59
N LEU A 236 -0.27 -7.84 -7.00
CA LEU A 236 -0.31 -9.24 -6.60
C LEU A 236 -0.44 -10.16 -7.82
N PRO A 237 0.13 -11.39 -7.75
CA PRO A 237 -0.22 -12.44 -8.70
C PRO A 237 -1.73 -12.68 -8.73
N ASP A 238 -2.28 -12.92 -9.91
CA ASP A 238 -3.70 -13.22 -10.05
C ASP A 238 -4.05 -14.52 -9.32
N PRO A 239 -5.19 -14.56 -8.59
CA PRO A 239 -5.63 -15.78 -7.95
C PRO A 239 -6.14 -16.79 -8.97
N ALA A 240 -6.08 -18.09 -8.63
CA ALA A 240 -6.67 -19.13 -9.46
C ALA A 240 -8.21 -19.01 -9.56
N SER A 241 -8.84 -18.39 -8.55
CA SER A 241 -10.25 -18.05 -8.50
C SER A 241 -10.43 -16.78 -7.66
N GLU A 242 -11.31 -15.88 -8.08
CA GLU A 242 -11.62 -14.69 -7.28
C GLU A 242 -12.58 -14.99 -6.12
N ALA A 243 -13.25 -16.15 -6.14
CA ALA A 243 -14.22 -16.53 -5.13
C ALA A 243 -13.56 -16.68 -3.75
N ASN A 244 -14.03 -15.89 -2.76
CA ASN A 244 -13.52 -15.87 -1.39
C ASN A 244 -11.99 -15.62 -1.29
N CYS A 245 -11.42 -14.95 -2.29
CA CYS A 245 -10.01 -14.63 -2.33
C CYS A 245 -9.72 -13.39 -1.48
N LEU A 246 -8.71 -13.45 -0.61
CA LEU A 246 -8.29 -12.31 0.20
C LEU A 246 -7.59 -11.25 -0.67
N TRP A 247 -7.94 -9.99 -0.40
CA TRP A 247 -7.33 -8.81 -0.99
C TRP A 247 -6.82 -7.88 0.12
N PRO A 248 -5.79 -7.05 -0.15
CA PRO A 248 -5.34 -6.04 0.81
C PRO A 248 -6.47 -5.12 1.24
N TRP A 249 -7.34 -4.75 0.29
CA TRP A 249 -8.53 -3.97 0.50
C TRP A 249 -9.67 -4.49 -0.38
N ALA A 250 -10.85 -4.65 0.20
CA ALA A 250 -12.05 -5.15 -0.46
C ALA A 250 -13.23 -4.22 -0.18
N PRO A 251 -13.76 -3.48 -1.19
CA PRO A 251 -14.98 -2.71 -1.03
C PRO A 251 -16.16 -3.66 -0.78
N GLN A 252 -16.89 -3.43 0.31
CA GLN A 252 -18.12 -4.13 0.62
C GLN A 252 -19.28 -3.21 0.27
N LEU A 253 -19.98 -3.49 -0.83
CA LEU A 253 -21.19 -2.78 -1.24
C LEU A 253 -22.40 -3.57 -0.76
N ASP A 254 -23.21 -2.95 0.10
CA ASP A 254 -24.49 -3.48 0.59
C ASP A 254 -25.62 -3.06 -0.35
N PRO A 255 -26.20 -3.98 -1.14
CA PRO A 255 -27.27 -3.67 -2.07
C PRO A 255 -28.59 -3.27 -1.38
N ASP A 256 -28.81 -3.65 -0.11
CA ASP A 256 -30.06 -3.33 0.59
C ASP A 256 -30.11 -1.87 1.07
N ASN A 257 -28.95 -1.32 1.43
CA ASN A 257 -28.79 0.09 1.82
C ASN A 257 -28.43 1.01 0.64
N CYS A 258 -27.96 0.45 -0.48
CA CYS A 258 -27.55 1.25 -1.63
C CYS A 258 -28.76 1.81 -2.39
N ILE A 259 -28.81 3.14 -2.52
CA ILE A 259 -29.87 3.86 -3.24
C ILE A 259 -29.58 4.08 -4.74
N GLY A 260 -28.46 3.56 -5.26
CA GLY A 260 -28.10 3.69 -6.67
C GLY A 260 -27.74 5.12 -7.13
N CYS A 261 -27.09 5.93 -6.29
CA CYS A 261 -26.81 7.35 -6.61
C CYS A 261 -25.53 7.61 -7.45
N ASP A 262 -24.76 6.57 -7.79
CA ASP A 262 -23.45 6.60 -8.49
C ASP A 262 -22.31 7.39 -7.82
N ALA A 263 -22.52 7.99 -6.65
CA ALA A 263 -21.52 8.91 -6.07
C ALA A 263 -20.17 8.21 -5.80
N CYS A 264 -20.20 7.02 -5.21
CA CYS A 264 -19.01 6.23 -4.94
C CYS A 264 -18.33 5.71 -6.22
N ILE A 265 -19.11 5.42 -7.27
CA ILE A 265 -18.61 5.00 -8.58
C ILE A 265 -17.82 6.15 -9.22
N LYS A 266 -18.42 7.34 -9.25
CA LYS A 266 -17.84 8.54 -9.90
C LYS A 266 -16.60 9.08 -9.19
N LEU A 267 -16.48 8.86 -7.87
CA LEU A 267 -15.36 9.36 -7.08
C LEU A 267 -14.25 8.33 -6.85
N CYS A 268 -14.39 7.09 -7.32
CA CYS A 268 -13.35 6.09 -7.13
C CYS A 268 -12.13 6.42 -8.01
N PRO A 269 -10.96 6.78 -7.43
CA PRO A 269 -9.83 7.29 -8.23
C PRO A 269 -9.08 6.18 -8.98
N THR A 270 -9.36 4.91 -8.68
CA THR A 270 -8.66 3.74 -9.23
C THR A 270 -9.58 2.80 -9.99
N ASP A 271 -10.82 3.24 -10.24
CA ASP A 271 -11.84 2.45 -10.91
C ASP A 271 -12.08 1.06 -10.28
N ALA A 272 -11.85 0.94 -8.96
CA ALA A 272 -12.23 -0.24 -8.18
C ALA A 272 -13.75 -0.42 -8.11
N LEU A 273 -14.50 0.64 -8.41
CA LEU A 273 -15.94 0.68 -8.50
C LEU A 273 -16.31 1.28 -9.85
N GLN A 274 -17.10 0.56 -10.66
CA GLN A 274 -17.50 1.00 -12.00
C GLN A 274 -18.97 0.70 -12.24
N SER A 275 -19.62 1.48 -13.10
CA SER A 275 -20.88 1.08 -13.74
C SER A 275 -20.58 0.29 -15.00
N HIS A 276 -21.36 -0.75 -15.27
CA HIS A 276 -21.25 -1.57 -16.46
C HIS A 276 -22.65 -1.80 -17.04
N ASP A 277 -22.85 -1.23 -18.22
CA ASP A 277 -24.12 -1.25 -18.94
C ASP A 277 -24.02 -2.22 -20.13
N THR A 278 -25.01 -3.08 -20.27
CA THR A 278 -25.15 -4.02 -21.38
C THR A 278 -26.55 -3.93 -21.98
N GLU A 279 -26.77 -4.61 -23.11
CA GLU A 279 -28.13 -4.78 -23.67
C GLU A 279 -29.09 -5.49 -22.70
N GLU A 280 -28.56 -6.29 -21.76
CA GLU A 280 -29.33 -7.03 -20.76
C GLU A 280 -29.61 -6.25 -19.48
N GLY A 281 -28.98 -5.08 -19.29
CA GLY A 281 -29.16 -4.20 -18.13
C GLY A 281 -27.87 -3.58 -17.61
N SER A 282 -28.02 -2.80 -16.54
CA SER A 282 -26.94 -2.08 -15.84
C SER A 282 -26.53 -2.78 -14.55
N SER A 283 -25.26 -2.68 -14.19
CA SER A 283 -24.75 -3.21 -12.93
C SER A 283 -23.61 -2.35 -12.39
N TYR A 284 -23.38 -2.39 -11.08
CA TYR A 284 -22.12 -1.95 -10.51
C TYR A 284 -21.13 -3.11 -10.45
N LEU A 285 -19.89 -2.87 -10.87
CA LEU A 285 -18.77 -3.78 -10.74
C LEU A 285 -17.90 -3.37 -9.55
N VAL A 286 -17.50 -4.34 -8.74
CA VAL A 286 -16.64 -4.15 -7.57
C VAL A 286 -15.37 -4.98 -7.75
N GLN A 287 -14.24 -4.29 -7.93
CA GLN A 287 -12.95 -4.89 -8.26
C GLN A 287 -11.93 -4.63 -7.16
N ALA A 288 -11.82 -5.57 -6.21
CA ALA A 288 -10.87 -5.46 -5.10
C ALA A 288 -9.40 -5.36 -5.55
N LYS A 289 -9.07 -5.90 -6.73
CA LYS A 289 -7.74 -5.76 -7.35
C LYS A 289 -7.28 -4.31 -7.45
N TYR A 290 -8.20 -3.37 -7.70
CA TYR A 290 -7.87 -1.96 -7.84
C TYR A 290 -8.16 -1.12 -6.59
N CYS A 291 -8.67 -1.73 -5.52
CA CYS A 291 -8.96 -1.00 -4.29
C CYS A 291 -7.68 -0.67 -3.52
N THR A 292 -7.55 0.59 -3.12
CA THR A 292 -6.44 1.11 -2.32
C THR A 292 -6.78 1.27 -0.84
N GLY A 293 -8.05 1.11 -0.46
CA GLY A 293 -8.51 1.38 0.91
C GLY A 293 -8.58 2.86 1.25
N CYS A 294 -8.66 3.76 0.25
CA CYS A 294 -8.66 5.22 0.45
C CYS A 294 -9.91 5.79 1.15
N ASN A 295 -10.95 4.97 1.31
CA ASN A 295 -12.20 5.29 2.02
C ASN A 295 -13.09 6.39 1.40
N ILE A 296 -12.71 7.01 0.28
CA ILE A 296 -13.49 8.05 -0.41
C ILE A 296 -14.93 7.58 -0.71
N CYS A 297 -15.10 6.32 -1.13
CA CYS A 297 -16.42 5.76 -1.43
C CYS A 297 -17.32 5.70 -0.19
N ALA A 298 -16.77 5.46 0.99
CA ALA A 298 -17.52 5.46 2.24
C ALA A 298 -17.85 6.90 2.67
N ASP A 299 -16.89 7.83 2.55
CA ASP A 299 -17.06 9.22 2.94
C ASP A 299 -18.19 9.93 2.16
N VAL A 300 -18.38 9.60 0.87
CA VAL A 300 -19.45 10.17 0.05
C VAL A 300 -20.81 9.48 0.23
N CYS A 301 -20.83 8.27 0.79
CA CYS A 301 -22.05 7.47 0.88
C CYS A 301 -22.92 7.92 2.06
N MET A 302 -24.01 8.64 1.76
CA MET A 302 -24.95 9.11 2.79
C MET A 302 -25.79 8.00 3.45
N GLU A 303 -25.78 6.81 2.88
CA GLU A 303 -26.60 5.67 3.34
C GLU A 303 -25.73 4.57 3.99
N ASP A 304 -24.43 4.83 4.19
CA ASP A 304 -23.46 3.87 4.75
C ASP A 304 -23.41 2.52 3.99
N ALA A 305 -23.81 2.51 2.72
CA ALA A 305 -23.97 1.30 1.93
C ALA A 305 -22.66 0.74 1.37
N ILE A 306 -21.52 1.41 1.55
CA ILE A 306 -20.24 0.91 1.06
C ILE A 306 -19.08 1.20 1.99
N ARG A 307 -18.20 0.22 2.19
CA ARG A 307 -16.96 0.39 2.97
C ARG A 307 -15.84 -0.53 2.53
N PRO A 308 -14.60 -0.04 2.33
CA PRO A 308 -13.42 -0.90 2.16
C PRO A 308 -13.05 -1.61 3.47
N LEU A 309 -12.84 -2.91 3.42
CA LEU A 309 -12.29 -3.71 4.52
C LEU A 309 -10.87 -4.19 4.19
N ALA A 310 -9.98 -4.11 5.16
CA ALA A 310 -8.62 -4.62 5.04
C ALA A 310 -8.60 -6.15 5.09
N TRP A 311 -7.68 -6.78 4.35
CA TRP A 311 -7.37 -8.22 4.45
C TRP A 311 -8.61 -9.11 4.35
N SER A 312 -9.49 -8.81 3.41
CA SER A 312 -10.85 -9.35 3.36
C SER A 312 -11.19 -9.82 1.95
N PRO A 313 -12.07 -10.84 1.77
CA PRO A 313 -12.65 -11.14 0.48
C PRO A 313 -13.74 -10.12 0.12
N ILE A 314 -14.07 -10.00 -1.16
CA ILE A 314 -15.28 -9.27 -1.57
C ILE A 314 -16.52 -10.14 -1.43
N THR A 315 -17.62 -9.52 -1.02
CA THR A 315 -18.94 -10.18 -0.91
C THR A 315 -19.69 -10.17 -2.24
N HIS A 316 -19.64 -9.06 -2.96
CA HIS A 316 -20.29 -8.88 -4.25
C HIS A 316 -19.28 -8.40 -5.29
N HIS A 317 -19.14 -9.13 -6.40
CA HIS A 317 -18.33 -8.71 -7.55
C HIS A 317 -19.15 -7.83 -8.52
N SER A 318 -20.46 -8.06 -8.54
CA SER A 318 -21.42 -7.31 -9.34
C SER A 318 -22.73 -7.15 -8.57
N VAL A 319 -23.34 -5.98 -8.69
CA VAL A 319 -24.67 -5.66 -8.16
C VAL A 319 -25.53 -5.19 -9.33
N SER A 320 -26.49 -6.01 -9.74
CA SER A 320 -27.44 -5.67 -10.81
C SER A 320 -28.32 -4.49 -10.42
N LEU A 321 -28.68 -3.67 -11.40
CA LEU A 321 -29.49 -2.47 -11.22
C LEU A 321 -30.75 -2.54 -12.07
N ILE A 322 -31.85 -2.01 -11.52
CA ILE A 322 -33.11 -1.84 -12.25
C ILE A 322 -33.30 -0.35 -12.54
N GLU A 323 -33.45 -0.01 -13.81
CA GLU A 323 -33.85 1.32 -14.23
C GLU A 323 -35.36 1.56 -14.03
N LYS A 324 -35.69 2.74 -13.51
CA LYS A 324 -37.05 3.16 -13.19
C LYS A 324 -37.26 4.63 -13.55
N GLN A 325 -38.53 5.00 -13.70
CA GLN A 325 -38.95 6.39 -13.89
C GLN A 325 -39.70 6.88 -12.66
N CYS A 326 -39.31 8.03 -12.12
CA CYS A 326 -39.92 8.58 -10.91
C CYS A 326 -41.33 9.10 -11.19
N THR A 327 -42.33 8.60 -10.46
CA THR A 327 -43.74 9.05 -10.60
C THR A 327 -44.00 10.50 -10.16
N ASN A 328 -43.07 11.12 -9.42
CA ASN A 328 -43.21 12.50 -8.94
C ASN A 328 -42.52 13.52 -9.85
N CYS A 329 -41.25 13.32 -10.20
CA CYS A 329 -40.49 14.27 -11.01
C CYS A 329 -40.27 13.84 -12.47
N GLY A 330 -40.59 12.59 -12.83
CA GLY A 330 -40.38 12.05 -14.18
C GLY A 330 -38.92 11.73 -14.55
N ASN A 331 -37.96 11.95 -13.65
CA ASN A 331 -36.56 11.64 -13.94
C ASN A 331 -36.28 10.12 -13.88
N PRO A 332 -35.38 9.60 -14.75
CA PRO A 332 -34.84 8.26 -14.60
C PRO A 332 -34.01 8.15 -13.33
N TYR A 333 -34.02 6.96 -12.74
CA TYR A 333 -33.13 6.56 -11.65
C TYR A 333 -32.97 5.05 -11.67
N HIS A 334 -31.94 4.54 -11.01
CA HIS A 334 -31.73 3.11 -10.82
C HIS A 334 -31.49 2.78 -9.36
N VAL A 335 -31.78 1.54 -9.00
CA VAL A 335 -31.54 0.98 -7.66
C VAL A 335 -31.07 -0.47 -7.81
N PRO A 336 -30.37 -1.03 -6.80
CA PRO A 336 -30.02 -2.44 -6.79
C PRO A 336 -31.25 -3.34 -6.95
N ASP A 337 -31.14 -4.33 -7.83
CA ASP A 337 -32.12 -5.39 -7.99
C ASP A 337 -32.25 -6.18 -6.68
N GLY A 338 -33.48 -6.53 -6.31
CA GLY A 338 -33.79 -7.24 -5.07
C GLY A 338 -33.75 -6.39 -3.79
N SER A 339 -33.33 -5.12 -3.84
CA SER A 339 -33.37 -4.23 -2.68
C SER A 339 -34.80 -3.85 -2.30
N SER A 340 -35.00 -3.43 -1.04
CA SER A 340 -36.30 -2.89 -0.58
C SER A 340 -36.78 -1.66 -1.37
N LEU A 341 -35.87 -0.99 -2.08
CA LEU A 341 -36.14 0.17 -2.93
C LEU A 341 -36.63 -0.22 -4.32
N ALA A 342 -36.46 -1.48 -4.74
CA ALA A 342 -36.91 -1.98 -6.03
C ALA A 342 -38.44 -1.83 -6.21
N ASP A 343 -39.23 -1.87 -5.12
CA ASP A 343 -40.67 -1.67 -5.15
C ASP A 343 -41.10 -0.19 -5.10
N ALA A 344 -40.18 0.73 -4.77
CA ALA A 344 -40.49 2.15 -4.62
C ALA A 344 -40.69 2.84 -5.98
N ASN A 345 -41.78 3.61 -6.15
CA ASN A 345 -42.10 4.31 -7.41
C ASN A 345 -41.62 5.78 -7.44
N LYS A 346 -40.86 6.21 -6.44
CA LYS A 346 -40.26 7.55 -6.35
C LYS A 346 -38.74 7.39 -6.25
N CYS A 347 -37.99 8.25 -6.92
CA CYS A 347 -36.53 8.26 -6.80
C CYS A 347 -36.09 8.68 -5.37
N PRO A 348 -34.85 8.36 -4.95
CA PRO A 348 -34.36 8.68 -3.62
C PRO A 348 -34.50 10.16 -3.25
N VAL A 349 -34.33 11.07 -4.21
CA VAL A 349 -34.48 12.52 -3.99
C VAL A 349 -35.93 12.88 -3.65
N CYS A 350 -36.90 12.41 -4.43
CA CYS A 350 -38.33 12.68 -4.19
C CYS A 350 -38.88 11.97 -2.94
N ASN A 351 -38.20 10.91 -2.49
CA ASN A 351 -38.59 10.18 -1.30
C ASN A 351 -38.10 10.84 0.00
N ARG A 352 -37.12 11.77 -0.07
CA ARG A 352 -36.62 12.47 1.11
C ARG A 352 -37.69 13.40 1.73
N PRO A 353 -37.81 13.47 3.07
CA PRO A 353 -38.86 14.25 3.75
C PRO A 353 -38.93 15.73 3.32
N ALA A 354 -37.78 16.35 3.06
CA ALA A 354 -37.68 17.75 2.65
C ALA A 354 -38.31 18.05 1.27
N HIS A 355 -38.44 17.05 0.40
CA HIS A 355 -39.07 17.19 -0.93
C HIS A 355 -40.56 16.82 -0.92
N GLN A 356 -41.03 16.14 0.12
CA GLN A 356 -42.45 15.78 0.29
C GLN A 356 -43.29 17.00 0.73
N SER A 357 -42.68 18.03 1.33
CA SER A 357 -43.35 19.26 1.77
C SER A 357 -43.46 20.37 0.71
N LEU A 358 -42.80 20.21 -0.44
CA LEU A 358 -42.80 21.18 -1.56
C LEU A 358 -43.74 20.77 -2.71
N SER A 359 -44.38 19.61 -2.61
CA SER A 359 -45.25 19.02 -3.63
C SER A 359 -46.71 18.87 -3.18
N ALA A 360 -47.10 19.56 -2.11
CA ALA A 360 -48.47 19.61 -1.57
C ALA A 360 -49.17 20.93 -1.91
#